data_AF-G0S7E9-F1
#
_entry.id   AF-G0S7E9-F1
#
_cell.length_a   1.000
_cell.length_b   1.000
_cell.length_c   1.000
_cell.angle_alpha   90.00
_cell.angle_beta   90.00
_cell.angle_gamma   90.00
#
_symmetry.space_group_name_H-M   'P 1'
#
loop_
_entity.id
_entity.type
_entity.pdbx_description
1 polymer ?
#
loop_
_entity_poly.entity_id
_entity_poly.type
_entity_poly.pdbx_seq_one_letter_code
_entity_poly.pdbx_strand_id
1 'polypeptide(L)'
;MFGHPRIRKAAPLPKKRKTEPAVEEITFDKEARIEYLTGFRKRKQARIKQAKEIAERKAREERLAIRKQLREQRKQAVEEHIKAINKILREAESAGTGDISESGSEGEWGGFSDAEDTGVPEPPPLDLEEEYIDEDKYTTVKVEAVSVDREGMHKPQLDSSSDSEGTDQEGEEGSQKGKEQVDKEASAKRIKNPTKKKKKKFRYQSKLEREFESLKQKQRAKRKRTV
;
A
#
# COMPACT_ATOMS: atom_id res chain seq x y z
N MET A 1 -33.65 38.37 -20.28
CA MET A 1 -32.66 37.49 -19.61
C MET A 1 -31.26 38.00 -19.93
N PHE A 2 -30.72 38.94 -19.15
CA PHE A 2 -29.37 39.47 -19.38
C PHE A 2 -28.34 38.50 -18.79
N GLY A 3 -27.51 37.90 -19.66
CA GLY A 3 -26.45 36.99 -19.25
C GLY A 3 -25.45 37.69 -18.32
N HIS A 4 -25.18 37.08 -17.16
CA HIS A 4 -24.25 37.65 -16.21
C HIS A 4 -22.84 37.73 -16.81
N PRO A 5 -22.12 38.86 -16.64
CA PRO A 5 -20.81 39.04 -17.25
C PRO A 5 -19.81 38.03 -16.68
N ARG A 6 -19.09 37.33 -17.56
CA ARG A 6 -17.99 36.44 -17.15
C ARG A 6 -16.92 37.28 -16.45
N ILE A 7 -16.74 37.02 -15.16
CA ILE A 7 -15.66 37.61 -14.36
C ILE A 7 -14.33 37.22 -15.01
N ARG A 8 -13.66 38.19 -15.63
CA ARG A 8 -12.32 38.02 -16.18
C ARG A 8 -11.40 37.73 -15.00
N LYS A 9 -10.88 36.49 -14.90
CA LYS A 9 -9.83 36.17 -13.93
C LYS A 9 -8.63 37.06 -14.23
N ALA A 10 -8.36 38.03 -13.37
CA ALA A 10 -7.19 38.89 -13.47
C ALA A 10 -5.94 38.00 -13.54
N ALA A 11 -5.00 38.36 -14.41
CA ALA A 11 -3.72 37.67 -14.50
C ALA A 11 -3.10 37.61 -13.10
N PRO A 12 -2.53 36.47 -12.67
CA PRO A 12 -1.96 36.34 -11.34
C PRO A 12 -0.92 37.44 -11.14
N LEU A 13 -1.09 38.24 -10.09
CA LEU A 13 -0.14 39.29 -9.71
C LEU A 13 1.27 38.67 -9.64
N PRO A 14 2.29 39.33 -10.23
CA PRO A 14 3.64 38.81 -10.20
C PRO A 14 4.05 38.65 -8.74
N LYS A 15 4.31 37.41 -8.32
CA LYS A 15 4.76 37.10 -6.96
C LYS A 15 6.07 37.87 -6.75
N LYS A 16 6.02 38.97 -5.97
CA LYS A 16 7.21 39.63 -5.46
C LYS A 16 7.96 38.57 -4.66
N ARG A 17 9.10 38.11 -5.18
CA ARG A 17 9.97 37.19 -4.45
C ARG A 17 10.32 37.90 -3.15
N LYS A 18 9.99 37.29 -2.00
CA LYS A 18 10.52 37.73 -0.71
C LYS A 18 12.04 37.58 -0.82
N THR A 19 12.73 38.68 -1.07
CA THR A 19 14.18 38.77 -0.93
C THR A 19 14.41 38.86 0.57
N GLU A 20 14.94 37.78 1.14
CA GLU A 20 15.55 37.84 2.48
C GLU A 20 16.51 39.05 2.50
N PRO A 21 16.57 39.80 3.62
CA PRO A 21 17.46 40.95 3.72
C PRO A 21 18.88 40.52 3.35
N ALA A 22 19.51 41.29 2.46
CA ALA A 22 20.89 41.04 2.06
C ALA A 22 21.76 41.16 3.32
N VAL A 23 22.43 40.08 3.69
CA VAL A 23 23.34 40.07 4.84
C VAL A 23 24.42 41.12 4.59
N GLU A 24 24.50 42.14 5.44
CA GLU A 24 25.37 43.31 5.26
C GLU A 24 26.86 42.95 5.36
N GLU A 25 27.21 41.93 6.14
CA GLU A 25 28.58 41.46 6.34
C GLU A 25 28.68 39.93 6.32
N ILE A 26 29.51 39.38 5.44
CA ILE A 26 29.79 37.94 5.36
C ILE A 26 31.16 37.69 5.98
N THR A 27 31.19 37.19 7.22
CA THR A 27 32.43 36.75 7.88
C THR A 27 32.82 35.35 7.38
N PHE A 28 34.09 35.19 7.00
CA PHE A 28 34.59 33.93 6.48
C PHE A 28 35.38 33.15 7.53
N ASP A 29 34.72 32.19 8.18
CA ASP A 29 35.38 31.29 9.13
C ASP A 29 36.16 30.18 8.41
N LYS A 30 37.49 30.24 8.54
CA LYS A 30 38.40 29.26 7.95
C LYS A 30 38.17 27.86 8.53
N GLU A 31 37.83 27.75 9.81
CA GLU A 31 37.54 26.47 10.48
C GLU A 31 36.27 25.83 9.94
N ALA A 32 35.18 26.60 9.81
CA ALA A 32 33.94 26.16 9.19
C ALA A 32 34.16 25.74 7.73
N ARG A 33 35.07 26.41 7.00
CA ARG A 33 35.47 25.99 5.64
C ARG A 33 36.16 24.63 5.66
N ILE A 34 37.08 24.38 6.59
CA ILE A 34 37.81 23.11 6.69
C ILE A 34 36.84 21.98 7.06
N GLU A 35 35.95 22.20 8.03
CA GLU A 35 34.91 21.23 8.38
C GLU A 35 33.93 21.01 7.21
N TYR A 36 33.62 22.07 6.46
CA TYR A 36 32.83 21.92 5.24
C TYR A 36 33.57 21.05 4.21
N LEU A 37 34.84 21.31 3.92
CA LEU A 37 35.57 20.55 2.90
C LEU A 37 35.86 19.09 3.30
N THR A 38 36.05 18.80 4.59
CA THR A 38 36.39 17.46 5.08
C THR A 38 35.16 16.66 5.54
N GLY A 39 34.09 17.34 5.96
CA GLY A 39 32.91 16.76 6.58
C GLY A 39 31.84 16.23 5.60
N PHE A 40 32.14 15.99 4.32
CA PHE A 40 31.14 15.55 3.33
C PHE A 40 30.39 14.27 3.75
N ARG A 41 31.11 13.29 4.32
CA ARG A 41 30.50 12.05 4.84
C ARG A 41 29.57 12.35 6.01
N LYS A 42 29.98 13.22 6.95
CA LYS A 42 29.16 13.67 8.07
C LYS A 42 27.89 14.36 7.59
N ARG A 43 27.98 15.30 6.62
CA ARG A 43 26.81 15.97 6.04
C ARG A 43 25.89 15.03 5.25
N LYS A 44 26.46 14.06 4.54
CA LYS A 44 25.66 13.04 3.85
C LYS A 44 24.87 12.20 4.86
N GLN A 45 25.52 11.76 5.92
CA GLN A 45 24.86 11.03 7.01
C GLN A 45 23.82 11.90 7.72
N ALA A 46 24.11 13.17 8.00
CA ALA A 46 23.17 14.11 8.60
C ALA A 46 21.92 14.30 7.72
N ARG A 47 22.08 14.47 6.41
CA ARG A 47 20.94 14.54 5.46
C ARG A 47 20.12 13.26 5.46
N ILE A 48 20.76 12.10 5.49
CA ILE A 48 20.06 10.81 5.56
C ILE A 48 19.29 10.70 6.89
N LYS A 49 19.90 11.09 8.02
CA LYS A 49 19.24 11.10 9.32
C LYS A 49 18.06 12.05 9.36
N GLN A 50 18.23 13.30 8.92
CA GLN A 50 17.15 14.28 8.82
C GLN A 50 16.00 13.79 7.93
N ALA A 51 16.30 13.17 6.78
CA ALA A 51 15.27 12.60 5.92
C ALA A 51 14.48 11.48 6.62
N LYS A 52 15.17 10.63 7.39
CA LYS A 52 14.53 9.58 8.21
C LYS A 52 13.67 10.19 9.32
N GLU A 53 14.20 11.15 10.07
CA GLU A 53 13.47 11.85 11.14
C GLU A 53 12.20 12.54 10.63
N ILE A 54 12.27 13.19 9.47
CA ILE A 54 11.09 13.80 8.83
C ILE A 54 10.07 12.74 8.43
N ALA A 55 10.51 11.61 7.87
CA ALA A 55 9.63 10.51 7.50
C ALA A 55 8.95 9.89 8.73
N GLU A 56 9.70 9.66 9.81
CA GLU A 56 9.17 9.15 11.08
C GLU A 56 8.17 10.12 11.71
N ARG A 57 8.47 11.43 11.69
CA ARG A 57 7.55 12.45 12.19
C ARG A 57 6.24 12.45 11.41
N LYS A 58 6.30 12.42 10.09
CA LYS A 58 5.11 12.36 9.23
C LYS A 58 4.29 11.10 9.47
N ALA A 59 4.94 9.93 9.54
CA ALA A 59 4.25 8.67 9.81
C ALA A 59 3.52 8.67 11.17
N ARG A 60 4.12 9.31 12.19
CA ARG A 60 3.45 9.49 13.50
C ARG A 60 2.24 10.43 13.40
N GLU A 61 2.39 11.56 12.71
CA GLU A 61 1.31 12.52 12.48
C GLU A 61 0.14 11.88 11.70
N GLU A 62 0.44 11.09 10.66
CA GLU A 62 -0.54 10.33 9.88
C GLU A 62 -1.25 9.27 10.73
N ARG A 63 -0.52 8.50 11.54
CA ARG A 63 -1.12 7.50 12.44
C ARG A 63 -2.06 8.14 13.46
N LEU A 64 -1.69 9.29 14.01
CA LEU A 64 -2.53 10.05 14.93
C LEU A 64 -3.78 10.60 14.23
N ALA A 65 -3.63 11.13 13.01
CA ALA A 65 -4.74 11.62 12.21
C ALA A 65 -5.75 10.50 11.89
N ILE A 66 -5.27 9.33 11.44
CA ILE A 66 -6.11 8.17 11.17
C ILE A 66 -6.85 7.72 12.43
N ARG A 67 -6.15 7.63 13.58
CA ARG A 67 -6.79 7.26 14.84
C ARG A 67 -7.86 8.27 15.26
N LYS A 68 -7.62 9.56 15.04
CA LYS A 68 -8.60 10.62 15.33
C LYS A 68 -9.83 10.46 14.43
N GLN A 69 -9.63 10.26 13.13
CA GLN A 69 -10.71 10.01 12.18
C GLN A 69 -11.54 8.79 12.56
N LEU A 70 -10.90 7.68 12.94
CA LEU A 70 -11.61 6.46 13.37
C LEU A 70 -12.45 6.72 14.62
N ARG A 71 -11.94 7.49 15.59
CA ARG A 71 -12.70 7.86 16.80
C ARG A 71 -13.89 8.76 16.45
N GLU A 72 -13.70 9.72 15.57
CA GLU A 72 -14.77 10.60 15.09
C GLU A 72 -15.85 9.81 14.34
N GLN A 73 -15.45 8.91 13.44
CA GLN A 73 -16.38 8.02 12.73
C GLN A 73 -17.18 7.14 13.70
N ARG A 74 -16.53 6.54 14.70
CA ARG A 74 -17.23 5.75 15.72
C ARG A 74 -18.22 6.59 16.51
N LYS A 75 -17.83 7.82 16.88
CA LYS A 75 -18.72 8.75 17.60
C LYS A 75 -19.93 9.13 16.74
N GLN A 76 -19.71 9.46 15.47
CA GLN A 76 -20.77 9.77 14.51
C GLN A 76 -21.73 8.60 14.33
N ALA A 77 -21.21 7.37 14.14
CA ALA A 77 -22.03 6.18 14.01
C ALA A 77 -22.92 5.94 15.24
N VAL A 78 -22.39 6.16 16.45
CA VAL A 78 -23.19 6.06 17.70
C VAL A 78 -24.24 7.17 17.77
N GLU A 79 -23.90 8.41 17.43
CA GLU A 79 -24.86 9.52 17.40
C GLU A 79 -25.97 9.31 16.37
N GLU A 80 -25.63 8.78 15.19
CA GLU A 80 -26.60 8.42 14.15
C GLU A 80 -27.52 7.30 14.61
N HIS A 81 -26.98 6.29 15.29
CA HIS A 81 -27.76 5.19 15.85
C HIS A 81 -28.74 5.67 16.94
N ILE A 82 -28.28 6.51 17.87
CA ILE A 82 -29.16 7.12 18.90
C ILE A 82 -30.25 7.96 18.22
N LYS A 83 -29.91 8.76 17.22
CA LYS A 83 -30.90 9.53 16.45
C LYS A 83 -31.90 8.63 15.74
N ALA A 84 -31.47 7.50 15.18
CA ALA A 84 -32.34 6.53 14.53
C ALA A 84 -33.30 5.89 15.53
N ILE A 85 -32.82 5.45 16.70
CA ILE A 85 -33.67 4.91 17.78
C ILE A 85 -34.68 5.96 18.25
N ASN A 86 -34.22 7.17 18.57
CA ASN A 86 -35.11 8.24 19.02
C ASN A 86 -36.16 8.59 17.97
N LYS A 87 -35.83 8.49 16.68
CA LYS A 87 -36.79 8.68 15.59
C LYS A 87 -37.84 7.57 15.58
N ILE A 88 -37.43 6.29 15.70
CA ILE A 88 -38.34 5.14 15.76
C ILE A 88 -39.25 5.24 17.00
N LEU A 89 -38.70 5.56 18.16
CA LEU A 89 -39.48 5.74 19.40
C LEU A 89 -40.51 6.86 19.23
N ARG A 90 -40.10 8.02 18.70
CA ARG A 90 -41.02 9.14 18.44
C ARG A 90 -42.10 8.79 17.41
N GLU A 91 -41.76 7.99 16.40
CA GLU A 91 -42.72 7.50 15.40
C GLU A 91 -43.72 6.51 16.04
N ALA A 92 -43.26 5.61 16.91
CA ALA A 92 -44.11 4.68 17.66
C ALA A 92 -45.03 5.40 18.67
N GLU A 93 -44.52 6.41 19.38
CA GLU A 93 -45.33 7.30 20.24
C GLU A 93 -46.40 8.02 19.42
N SER A 94 -46.04 8.55 18.25
CA SER A 94 -46.98 9.24 17.36
C SER A 94 -48.02 8.29 16.75
N ALA A 95 -47.68 7.00 16.59
CA ALA A 95 -48.58 5.95 16.12
C ALA A 95 -49.46 5.35 17.23
N GLY A 96 -49.30 5.78 18.48
CA GLY A 96 -50.16 5.37 19.61
C GLY A 96 -49.88 3.98 20.18
N THR A 97 -48.74 3.36 19.85
CA THR A 97 -48.34 2.01 20.30
C THR A 97 -47.41 2.01 21.52
N GLY A 98 -47.24 3.16 22.19
CA GLY A 98 -46.21 3.41 23.22
C GLY A 98 -46.39 2.74 24.58
N ASP A 99 -47.28 1.76 24.75
CA ASP A 99 -47.52 1.04 26.01
C ASP A 99 -47.34 -0.47 25.83
N ILE A 100 -46.12 -0.89 25.47
CA ILE A 100 -45.68 -2.29 25.58
C ILE A 100 -44.46 -2.34 26.49
N SER A 101 -44.76 -2.71 27.73
CA SER A 101 -43.91 -3.05 28.87
C SER A 101 -42.44 -3.35 28.57
N GLU A 102 -41.60 -2.55 29.23
CA GLU A 102 -40.52 -2.97 30.11
C GLU A 102 -40.59 -4.47 30.53
N SER A 103 -40.07 -5.36 29.68
CA SER A 103 -39.69 -6.71 30.06
C SER A 103 -38.18 -6.72 30.19
N GLY A 104 -37.70 -6.30 31.36
CA GLY A 104 -36.30 -6.32 31.75
C GLY A 104 -35.74 -7.73 31.65
N SER A 105 -34.99 -7.98 30.57
CA SER A 105 -34.01 -9.05 30.54
C SER A 105 -32.74 -8.50 31.16
N GLU A 106 -32.64 -8.62 32.49
CA GLU A 106 -31.39 -8.51 33.23
C GLU A 106 -30.49 -9.71 32.86
N GLY A 107 -30.00 -9.72 31.63
CA GLY A 107 -28.91 -10.59 31.21
C GLY A 107 -27.60 -9.99 31.70
N GLU A 108 -27.31 -10.18 32.98
CA GLU A 108 -26.03 -9.87 33.59
C GLU A 108 -24.92 -10.50 32.74
N TRP A 109 -24.06 -9.67 32.15
CA TRP A 109 -23.00 -10.11 31.26
C TRP A 109 -22.06 -11.06 32.03
N GLY A 110 -22.24 -12.36 31.85
CA GLY A 110 -21.30 -13.38 32.30
C GLY A 110 -19.98 -13.18 31.58
N GLY A 111 -18.99 -12.61 32.27
CA GLY A 111 -17.65 -12.37 31.72
C GLY A 111 -17.09 -13.64 31.10
N PHE A 112 -16.18 -13.49 30.13
CA PHE A 112 -15.48 -14.62 29.51
C PHE A 112 -14.77 -15.42 30.59
N SER A 113 -15.44 -16.44 31.12
CA SER A 113 -14.83 -17.47 31.94
C SER A 113 -13.88 -18.22 31.01
N ASP A 114 -12.60 -18.14 31.36
CA ASP A 114 -11.50 -18.85 30.77
C ASP A 114 -11.92 -20.30 30.45
N ALA A 115 -11.91 -20.65 29.16
CA ALA A 115 -12.48 -21.89 28.64
C ALA A 115 -11.62 -23.13 28.95
N GLU A 116 -10.80 -23.09 30.00
CA GLU A 116 -10.03 -24.25 30.48
C GLU A 116 -10.85 -25.15 31.44
N ASP A 117 -11.95 -24.66 32.04
CA ASP A 117 -12.72 -25.41 33.05
C ASP A 117 -14.06 -25.99 32.55
N THR A 118 -14.47 -25.68 31.32
CA THR A 118 -15.60 -26.37 30.68
C THR A 118 -15.02 -27.42 29.75
N GLY A 119 -15.06 -28.70 30.12
CA GLY A 119 -14.54 -29.87 29.37
C GLY A 119 -15.18 -30.10 27.99
N VAL A 120 -15.19 -29.07 27.17
CA VAL A 120 -15.53 -29.07 25.76
C VAL A 120 -14.30 -29.62 25.04
N PRO A 121 -14.42 -30.73 24.29
CA PRO A 121 -13.28 -31.30 23.59
C PRO A 121 -12.70 -30.28 22.62
N GLU A 122 -11.37 -30.15 22.64
CA GLU A 122 -10.59 -29.31 21.74
C GLU A 122 -11.07 -29.56 20.29
N PRO A 123 -11.44 -28.50 19.54
CA PRO A 123 -11.93 -28.67 18.18
C PRO A 123 -10.82 -29.32 17.32
N PRO A 124 -11.17 -30.26 16.43
CA PRO A 124 -10.19 -30.90 15.56
C PRO A 124 -9.43 -29.85 14.75
N PRO A 125 -8.12 -30.03 14.51
CA PRO A 125 -7.32 -29.06 13.78
C PRO A 125 -7.91 -28.85 12.39
N LEU A 126 -8.40 -27.64 12.13
CA LEU A 126 -8.96 -27.24 10.85
C LEU A 126 -7.82 -26.76 9.94
N ASP A 127 -7.36 -27.63 9.05
CA ASP A 127 -6.48 -27.26 7.94
C ASP A 127 -7.32 -26.51 6.88
N LEU A 128 -7.50 -25.20 7.10
CA LEU A 128 -8.22 -24.31 6.18
C LEU A 128 -7.24 -23.72 5.15
N GLU A 129 -7.26 -24.28 3.95
CA GLU A 129 -6.60 -23.71 2.77
C GLU A 129 -7.51 -22.66 2.13
N GLU A 130 -7.36 -21.38 2.48
CA GLU A 130 -8.07 -20.28 1.81
C GLU A 130 -7.20 -19.64 0.71
N GLU A 131 -7.66 -19.71 -0.53
CA GLU A 131 -6.98 -19.13 -1.69
C GLU A 131 -7.24 -17.62 -1.78
N TYR A 132 -6.25 -16.80 -1.43
CA TYR A 132 -6.29 -15.35 -1.65
C TYR A 132 -5.58 -15.00 -2.97
N ILE A 133 -6.34 -14.61 -3.99
CA ILE A 133 -5.81 -14.22 -5.31
C ILE A 133 -5.48 -12.72 -5.29
N ASP A 134 -4.21 -12.39 -5.07
CA ASP A 134 -3.65 -11.08 -5.44
C ASP A 134 -2.90 -11.24 -6.78
N GLU A 135 -3.39 -10.56 -7.82
CA GLU A 135 -3.14 -10.79 -9.26
C GLU A 135 -1.67 -10.77 -9.74
N ASP A 136 -0.67 -10.52 -8.88
CA ASP A 136 0.73 -10.37 -9.32
C ASP A 136 1.81 -11.03 -8.44
N LYS A 137 1.47 -11.72 -7.33
CA LYS A 137 2.49 -12.40 -6.49
C LYS A 137 1.93 -13.64 -5.79
N TYR A 138 2.35 -14.82 -6.24
CA TYR A 138 2.09 -16.07 -5.52
C TYR A 138 3.06 -16.23 -4.35
N THR A 139 2.55 -16.10 -3.12
CA THR A 139 3.25 -16.53 -1.90
C THR A 139 2.32 -17.44 -1.12
N THR A 140 2.70 -18.71 -0.96
CA THR A 140 1.96 -19.65 -0.13
C THR A 140 2.38 -19.47 1.33
N VAL A 141 1.41 -19.19 2.20
CA VAL A 141 1.61 -19.11 3.66
C VAL A 141 1.02 -20.38 4.26
N LYS A 142 1.86 -21.20 4.89
CA LYS A 142 1.43 -22.38 5.64
C LYS A 142 1.33 -22.02 7.12
N VAL A 143 0.19 -22.30 7.74
CA VAL A 143 0.00 -22.14 9.18
C VAL A 143 0.15 -23.52 9.80
N GLU A 144 1.22 -23.73 10.56
CA GLU A 144 1.47 -24.96 11.31
C GLU A 144 1.21 -24.69 12.80
N ALA A 145 0.57 -25.64 13.49
CA ALA A 145 0.39 -25.57 14.94
C ALA A 145 1.75 -25.70 15.63
N VAL A 146 2.05 -24.79 16.56
CA VAL A 146 3.29 -24.77 17.33
C VAL A 146 2.94 -24.58 18.79
N SER A 147 3.39 -25.49 19.64
CA SER A 147 3.25 -25.42 21.10
C SER A 147 4.30 -24.45 21.64
N VAL A 148 3.92 -23.57 22.57
CA VAL A 148 4.80 -22.55 23.14
C VAL A 148 5.01 -22.82 24.62
N ASP A 149 6.18 -23.35 24.97
CA ASP A 149 6.59 -23.65 26.34
C ASP A 149 7.61 -22.62 26.86
N ARG A 150 7.91 -22.67 28.16
CA ARG A 150 8.91 -21.78 28.80
C ARG A 150 10.31 -21.90 28.18
N GLU A 151 10.59 -23.00 27.47
CA GLU A 151 11.84 -23.26 26.74
C GLU A 151 11.80 -22.86 25.26
N GLY A 152 10.62 -22.56 24.69
CA GLY A 152 10.49 -22.07 23.31
C GLY A 152 9.30 -22.65 22.54
N MET A 153 9.31 -22.42 21.23
CA MET A 153 8.30 -22.87 20.27
C MET A 153 8.65 -24.24 19.68
N HIS A 154 7.85 -25.27 19.94
CA HIS A 154 8.05 -26.65 19.47
C HIS A 154 6.89 -27.11 18.59
N LYS A 155 7.21 -27.76 17.47
CA LYS A 155 6.21 -28.44 16.63
C LYS A 155 5.82 -29.75 17.33
N PRO A 156 4.54 -30.02 17.60
CA PRO A 156 4.13 -31.30 18.17
C PRO A 156 4.46 -32.40 17.15
N GLN A 157 5.31 -33.37 17.54
CA GLN A 157 5.59 -34.53 16.71
C GLN A 157 4.35 -35.43 16.72
N LEU A 158 3.58 -35.40 15.65
CA LEU A 158 2.61 -36.45 15.35
C LEU A 158 3.41 -37.66 14.84
N ASP A 159 3.30 -38.75 15.58
CA ASP A 159 3.84 -40.06 15.29
C ASP A 159 3.25 -40.65 14.00
N SER A 160 3.84 -40.28 12.86
CA SER A 160 3.79 -41.06 11.63
C SER A 160 5.22 -41.36 11.17
N SER A 161 5.67 -42.56 11.54
CA SER A 161 6.89 -43.20 11.08
C SER A 161 6.96 -43.32 9.55
N SER A 162 8.01 -42.78 8.93
CA SER A 162 8.92 -43.53 8.03
C SER A 162 9.78 -42.58 7.19
N ASP A 163 11.07 -42.89 7.15
CA ASP A 163 12.07 -42.59 6.11
C ASP A 163 11.58 -41.97 4.80
N SER A 164 12.29 -40.95 4.30
CA SER A 164 12.99 -41.08 3.02
C SER A 164 13.96 -39.92 2.79
N GLU A 165 15.23 -40.29 2.75
CA GLU A 165 16.30 -39.62 1.98
C GLU A 165 15.87 -39.30 0.54
N GLY A 166 16.48 -38.26 -0.03
CA GLY A 166 16.99 -38.35 -1.40
C GLY A 166 16.21 -37.68 -2.54
N THR A 167 16.97 -36.80 -3.20
CA THR A 167 17.18 -36.70 -4.66
C THR A 167 16.38 -35.70 -5.49
N ASP A 168 17.17 -34.85 -6.15
CA ASP A 168 16.86 -34.01 -7.30
C ASP A 168 16.13 -34.76 -8.43
N GLN A 169 15.21 -34.08 -9.14
CA GLN A 169 15.21 -34.08 -10.61
C GLN A 169 14.29 -33.03 -11.24
N GLU A 170 14.72 -32.68 -12.45
CA GLU A 170 14.29 -31.63 -13.37
C GLU A 170 12.85 -31.77 -13.91
N GLY A 171 12.32 -30.69 -14.49
CA GLY A 171 11.07 -30.72 -15.27
C GLY A 171 10.81 -29.41 -15.99
N GLU A 172 11.16 -29.37 -17.27
CA GLU A 172 10.95 -28.30 -18.24
C GLU A 172 9.60 -28.46 -18.97
N GLU A 173 9.12 -27.37 -19.59
CA GLU A 173 8.06 -27.27 -20.63
C GLU A 173 6.58 -27.37 -20.19
N GLY A 174 5.62 -26.63 -20.74
CA GLY A 174 5.61 -25.76 -21.92
C GLY A 174 4.28 -25.00 -22.02
N SER A 175 4.25 -23.92 -22.81
CA SER A 175 3.01 -23.23 -23.17
C SER A 175 3.04 -22.86 -24.65
N GLN A 176 2.03 -23.38 -25.36
CA GLN A 176 1.93 -23.46 -26.80
C GLN A 176 1.56 -22.12 -27.47
N LYS A 177 1.93 -22.09 -28.76
CA LYS A 177 1.65 -21.06 -29.76
C LYS A 177 0.15 -20.91 -30.06
N GLY A 178 -0.27 -19.67 -30.34
CA GLY A 178 -1.37 -19.36 -31.25
C GLY A 178 -0.92 -18.29 -32.24
N LYS A 179 -0.89 -18.62 -33.53
CA LYS A 179 -0.75 -17.69 -34.67
C LYS A 179 -2.02 -17.82 -35.50
N GLU A 180 -2.61 -16.71 -35.89
CA GLU A 180 -3.39 -16.64 -37.12
C GLU A 180 -3.25 -15.25 -37.76
N GLN A 181 -3.03 -15.30 -39.08
CA GLN A 181 -2.98 -14.27 -40.11
C GLN A 181 -4.32 -14.39 -40.86
N VAL A 182 -4.90 -13.47 -41.64
CA VAL A 182 -4.70 -12.12 -42.20
C VAL A 182 -6.11 -11.79 -42.76
N ASP A 183 -6.55 -10.53 -42.87
CA ASP A 183 -6.88 -9.99 -44.21
C ASP A 183 -7.10 -8.47 -44.19
N LYS A 184 -6.70 -7.88 -45.32
CA LYS A 184 -6.68 -6.46 -45.66
C LYS A 184 -8.02 -6.06 -46.30
N GLU A 185 -8.41 -4.80 -46.14
CA GLU A 185 -8.66 -3.81 -47.21
C GLU A 185 -9.27 -2.53 -46.60
N ALA A 186 -8.54 -1.41 -46.64
CA ALA A 186 -8.60 -0.35 -47.64
C ALA A 186 -9.75 0.66 -47.43
N SER A 187 -9.43 1.85 -46.89
CA SER A 187 -10.13 3.08 -47.25
C SER A 187 -9.26 4.34 -47.11
N ALA A 188 -9.00 4.93 -48.28
CA ALA A 188 -8.89 6.36 -48.62
C ALA A 188 -8.14 7.37 -47.70
N LYS A 189 -6.91 7.67 -48.16
CA LYS A 189 -6.37 9.00 -48.49
C LYS A 189 -6.91 10.25 -47.74
N ARG A 190 -6.05 10.83 -46.89
CA ARG A 190 -5.87 12.29 -46.81
C ARG A 190 -4.38 12.62 -46.60
N ILE A 191 -3.76 13.11 -47.67
CA ILE A 191 -2.38 13.61 -47.70
C ILE A 191 -2.33 14.86 -46.81
N LYS A 192 -1.63 14.77 -45.68
CA LYS A 192 -1.23 15.95 -44.89
C LYS A 192 0.29 16.05 -44.97
N ASN A 193 0.75 17.21 -45.44
CA ASN A 193 2.16 17.58 -45.67
C ASN A 193 3.09 17.07 -44.56
N PRO A 194 4.25 16.46 -44.87
CA PRO A 194 5.16 15.95 -43.85
C PRO A 194 5.82 17.13 -43.12
N THR A 195 5.29 17.51 -41.97
CA THR A 195 6.00 18.41 -41.06
C THR A 195 7.31 17.74 -40.65
N LYS A 196 8.44 18.39 -40.91
CA LYS A 196 9.80 17.88 -40.62
C LYS A 196 9.84 17.32 -39.18
N LYS A 197 10.04 16.01 -39.06
CA LYS A 197 10.11 15.33 -37.76
C LYS A 197 11.28 15.92 -36.97
N LYS A 198 11.00 16.48 -35.79
CA LYS A 198 12.04 16.98 -34.89
C LYS A 198 13.00 15.82 -34.58
N LYS A 199 14.31 16.07 -34.64
CA LYS A 199 15.33 15.08 -34.25
C LYS A 199 14.97 14.58 -32.85
N LYS A 200 14.83 13.25 -32.69
CA LYS A 200 14.56 12.65 -31.38
C LYS A 200 15.70 13.08 -30.46
N LYS A 201 15.38 13.80 -29.39
CA LYS A 201 16.37 14.09 -28.35
C LYS A 201 16.79 12.73 -27.81
N PHE A 202 18.07 12.38 -27.93
CA PHE A 202 18.61 11.24 -27.22
C PHE A 202 18.35 11.52 -25.74
N ARG A 203 17.50 10.71 -25.13
CA ARG A 203 17.40 10.66 -23.69
C ARG A 203 18.16 9.43 -23.27
N TYR A 204 19.01 9.59 -22.27
CA TYR A 204 19.55 8.43 -21.59
C TYR A 204 18.36 7.62 -21.08
N GLN A 205 18.39 6.34 -21.34
CA GLN A 205 17.45 5.40 -20.75
C GLN A 205 17.44 5.56 -19.23
N SER A 206 16.26 5.44 -18.63
CA SER A 206 16.17 5.34 -17.17
C SER A 206 16.94 4.11 -16.68
N LYS A 207 17.31 4.06 -15.39
CA LYS A 207 18.06 2.92 -14.84
C LYS A 207 17.35 1.59 -15.10
N LEU A 208 16.02 1.57 -14.93
CA LEU A 208 15.19 0.40 -15.17
C LEU A 208 15.21 0.00 -16.65
N GLU A 209 15.02 0.95 -17.57
CA GLU A 209 15.10 0.68 -19.02
C GLU A 209 16.46 0.10 -19.44
N ARG A 210 17.56 0.61 -18.86
CA ARG A 210 18.91 0.10 -19.10
C ARG A 210 19.08 -1.33 -18.61
N GLU A 211 18.52 -1.67 -17.45
CA GLU A 211 18.57 -3.02 -16.90
C GLU A 211 17.77 -4.00 -17.77
N PHE A 212 16.56 -3.62 -18.20
CA PHE A 212 15.76 -4.43 -19.13
C PHE A 212 16.47 -4.66 -20.46
N GLU A 213 17.10 -3.64 -21.04
CA GLU A 213 17.84 -3.79 -22.30
C GLU A 213 19.10 -4.65 -22.13
N SER A 214 19.82 -4.51 -21.02
CA SER A 214 20.97 -5.35 -20.67
C SER A 214 20.56 -6.82 -20.55
N LEU A 215 19.45 -7.12 -19.86
CA LEU A 215 18.91 -8.47 -19.76
C LEU A 215 18.53 -9.03 -21.13
N LYS A 216 17.85 -8.23 -21.96
CA LYS A 216 17.46 -8.62 -23.33
C LYS A 216 18.67 -8.89 -24.23
N GLN A 217 19.73 -8.09 -24.11
CA GLN A 217 20.98 -8.30 -24.84
C GLN A 217 21.69 -9.57 -24.36
N LYS A 218 21.75 -9.82 -23.04
CA LYS A 218 22.31 -11.05 -22.47
C LYS A 218 21.56 -12.30 -22.96
N GLN A 219 20.22 -12.26 -22.98
CA GLN A 219 19.41 -13.36 -23.51
C GLN A 219 19.66 -13.60 -25.00
N ARG A 220 19.76 -12.53 -25.81
CA ARG A 220 20.11 -12.64 -27.24
C ARG A 220 21.52 -13.21 -27.45
N ALA A 221 22.48 -12.82 -26.63
CA ALA A 221 23.84 -13.34 -26.68
C ALA A 221 23.89 -14.83 -26.31
N LYS A 222 23.14 -15.26 -25.28
CA LYS A 222 22.99 -16.67 -24.92
C LYS A 222 22.42 -17.48 -26.08
N ARG A 223 21.31 -17.02 -26.68
CA ARG A 223 20.67 -17.69 -27.83
C ARG A 223 21.55 -17.79 -29.08
N LYS A 224 22.48 -16.86 -29.26
CA LYS A 224 23.47 -16.89 -30.35
C LYS A 224 24.68 -17.77 -30.08
N ARG A 225 24.90 -18.19 -28.83
CA ARG A 225 25.97 -19.12 -28.44
C ARG A 225 25.52 -20.57 -28.44
N THR A 226 24.21 -20.79 -28.42
CA THR A 226 23.57 -22.12 -28.46
C THR A 226 23.17 -22.55 -29.89
N VAL A 227 23.65 -21.84 -30.91
CA VAL A 227 23.56 -22.18 -32.34
C VAL A 227 24.98 -22.18 -32.88
#